data_AF-A0A383B1Q5-F1
#
_entry.id   AF-A0A383B1Q5-F1
#
_cell.length_a   1.000
_cell.length_b   1.000
_cell.length_c   1.000
_cell.angle_alpha   90.00
_cell.angle_beta   90.00
_cell.angle_gamma   90.00
#
_symmetry.space_group_name_H-M   'P 1'
#
loop_
_entity.id
_entity.type
_entity.pdbx_description
1 polymer ?
#
loop_
_entity_poly.entity_id
_entity_poly.type
_entity_poly.pdbx_seq_one_letter_code
_entity_poly.pdbx_strand_id
1 'polypeptide(L)'
;MNSKLMKQLIVTVFLFPIASVAQEDIQEWDVTLARGTTRDISFNTEEGTWMSVDISPDEKWIVFDLLAHIYRIPAKGGNARVLTQNTGVALNYHPR
;
A
#
# COMPACT_ATOMS: atom_id res chain seq x y z
N MET A 1 3.13 36.24 -54.13
CA MET A 1 2.50 36.12 -52.79
C MET A 1 3.42 36.81 -51.78
N ASN A 2 2.94 37.86 -51.12
CA ASN A 2 3.82 38.87 -50.50
C ASN A 2 4.42 38.35 -49.19
N SER A 3 5.70 38.63 -48.95
CA SER A 3 6.45 38.14 -47.77
C SER A 3 5.86 38.57 -46.43
N LYS A 4 5.04 39.63 -46.39
CA LYS A 4 4.23 40.02 -45.23
C LYS A 4 3.10 39.02 -44.92
N LEU A 5 2.46 38.45 -45.95
CA LEU A 5 1.38 37.48 -45.80
C LEU A 5 1.90 36.11 -45.33
N MET A 6 3.11 35.74 -45.78
CA MET A 6 3.79 34.50 -45.37
C MET A 6 4.34 34.56 -43.93
N LYS A 7 4.75 35.76 -43.47
CA LYS A 7 5.15 35.98 -42.07
C LYS A 7 3.96 36.02 -41.11
N GLN A 8 2.80 36.51 -41.54
CA GLN A 8 1.59 36.48 -40.70
C GLN A 8 1.00 35.07 -40.57
N LEU A 9 1.13 34.22 -41.60
CA LEU A 9 0.63 32.84 -41.54
C LEU A 9 1.42 31.97 -40.55
N ILE A 10 2.72 32.25 -40.36
CA ILE A 10 3.59 31.49 -39.43
C ILE A 10 3.33 31.89 -37.97
N VAL A 11 2.85 33.10 -37.70
CA VAL A 11 2.56 33.57 -36.32
C VAL A 11 1.24 33.00 -35.81
N THR A 12 0.29 32.65 -36.67
CA THR A 12 -1.04 32.18 -36.23
C THR A 12 -1.07 30.71 -35.81
N VAL A 13 -0.12 29.88 -36.24
CA VAL A 13 -0.08 28.45 -35.87
C VAL A 13 0.57 28.20 -34.49
N PHE A 14 1.24 29.20 -33.92
CA PHE A 14 1.87 29.11 -32.60
C PHE A 14 0.98 29.56 -31.43
N LEU A 15 -0.33 29.71 -31.67
CA LEU A 15 -1.32 30.03 -30.64
C LEU A 15 -2.38 28.93 -30.48
N PHE A 16 -2.06 27.68 -30.85
CA PHE A 16 -2.81 26.58 -30.28
C PHE A 16 -2.43 26.54 -28.79
N PRO A 17 -3.35 26.81 -27.85
CA PRO A 17 -3.07 26.48 -26.48
C PRO A 17 -2.79 24.98 -26.55
N ILE A 18 -1.60 24.57 -26.15
CA ILE A 18 -1.37 23.20 -25.71
C ILE A 18 -2.48 23.05 -24.68
N ALA A 19 -3.57 22.40 -25.09
CA ALA A 19 -4.65 22.08 -24.19
C ALA A 19 -3.90 21.42 -23.05
N SER A 20 -3.89 22.11 -21.91
CA SER A 20 -3.42 21.57 -20.66
C SER A 20 -4.34 20.38 -20.48
N VAL A 21 -3.90 19.24 -21.01
CA VAL A 21 -4.51 17.97 -20.74
C VAL A 21 -4.36 17.94 -19.24
N ALA A 22 -5.48 18.16 -18.54
CA ALA A 22 -5.55 17.91 -17.12
C ALA A 22 -5.27 16.42 -17.01
N GLN A 23 -3.98 16.09 -16.92
CA GLN A 23 -3.54 14.78 -16.53
C GLN A 23 -4.07 14.69 -15.11
N GLU A 24 -5.22 14.04 -14.94
CA GLU A 24 -5.63 13.61 -13.61
C GLU A 24 -4.43 12.85 -13.07
N ASP A 25 -3.91 13.33 -11.95
CA ASP A 25 -2.89 12.60 -11.21
C ASP A 25 -3.62 11.39 -10.63
N ILE A 26 -3.66 10.31 -11.44
CA ILE A 26 -4.32 9.07 -11.07
C ILE A 26 -3.45 8.47 -10.00
N GLN A 27 -3.73 8.84 -8.75
CA GLN A 27 -3.01 8.29 -7.62
C GLN A 27 -3.29 6.78 -7.60
N GLU A 28 -2.24 6.00 -7.83
CA GLU A 28 -2.33 4.54 -7.83
C GLU A 28 -2.90 4.08 -6.49
N TRP A 29 -3.90 3.21 -6.54
CA TRP A 29 -4.63 2.78 -5.35
C TRP A 29 -3.72 1.89 -4.49
N ASP A 30 -3.16 2.47 -3.43
CA ASP A 30 -2.38 1.74 -2.44
C ASP A 30 -3.25 1.35 -1.22
N VAL A 31 -3.52 0.04 -1.12
CA VAL A 31 -4.27 -0.57 -0.01
C VAL A 31 -3.57 -0.51 1.35
N THR A 32 -2.28 -0.16 1.39
CA THR A 32 -1.51 -0.06 2.64
C THR A 32 -1.69 1.27 3.36
N LEU A 33 -2.20 2.28 2.66
CA LEU A 33 -2.37 3.61 3.19
C LEU A 33 -3.69 3.74 3.93
N ALA A 34 -3.63 4.30 5.13
CA ALA A 34 -4.82 4.62 5.91
C ALA A 34 -5.63 5.73 5.23
N ARG A 35 -6.95 5.58 5.25
CA ARG A 35 -7.91 6.58 4.75
C ARG A 35 -8.61 7.20 5.96
N GLY A 36 -8.25 8.43 6.31
CA GLY A 36 -8.78 9.14 7.48
C GLY A 36 -7.86 9.09 8.70
N THR A 37 -8.36 9.57 9.83
CA THR A 37 -7.58 9.68 11.07
C THR A 37 -7.43 8.32 11.73
N THR A 38 -6.19 7.91 12.00
CA THR A 38 -5.86 6.67 12.71
C THR A 38 -5.45 6.93 14.15
N ARG A 39 -5.42 5.85 14.92
CA ARG A 39 -4.85 5.82 16.27
C ARG A 39 -4.24 4.44 16.50
N ASP A 40 -3.23 4.39 17.36
CA ASP A 40 -2.62 3.13 17.74
C ASP A 40 -3.45 2.42 18.82
N ILE A 41 -3.53 1.09 18.71
CA ILE A 41 -4.19 0.23 19.69
C ILE A 41 -3.16 -0.77 20.18
N SER A 42 -2.73 -0.61 21.42
CA SER A 42 -1.94 -1.64 22.11
C SER A 42 -2.90 -2.68 22.68
N PHE A 43 -2.60 -3.96 22.47
CA PHE A 43 -3.36 -5.07 23.04
C PHE A 43 -2.43 -6.18 23.51
N ASN A 44 -2.90 -6.95 24.48
CA ASN A 44 -2.31 -8.21 24.89
C ASN A 44 -3.44 -9.25 24.93
N THR A 45 -3.20 -10.43 24.39
CA THR A 45 -4.16 -11.54 24.40
C THR A 45 -3.41 -12.86 24.43
N GLU A 46 -4.06 -13.87 25.00
CA GLU A 46 -3.57 -15.25 25.04
C GLU A 46 -4.38 -16.16 24.10
N GLU A 47 -5.49 -15.67 23.55
CA GLU A 47 -6.41 -16.40 22.69
C GLU A 47 -6.82 -15.61 21.44
N GLY A 48 -7.26 -16.34 20.43
CA GLY A 48 -7.86 -15.81 19.21
C GLY A 48 -8.76 -16.87 18.57
N THR A 49 -9.65 -16.42 17.68
CA THR A 49 -10.65 -17.28 17.02
C THR A 49 -10.41 -17.27 15.52
N TRP A 50 -10.70 -18.38 14.84
CA TRP A 50 -10.59 -18.50 13.37
C TRP A 50 -9.17 -18.20 12.83
N MET A 51 -8.16 -18.69 13.53
CA MET A 51 -6.76 -18.48 13.18
C MET A 51 -6.23 -19.61 12.28
N SER A 52 -5.37 -19.25 11.35
CA SER A 52 -4.46 -20.20 10.67
C SER A 52 -3.17 -20.29 11.48
N VAL A 53 -2.64 -21.49 11.64
CA VAL A 53 -1.44 -21.76 12.46
C VAL A 53 -0.55 -22.76 11.74
N ASP A 54 0.76 -22.53 11.77
CA ASP A 54 1.78 -23.43 11.23
C ASP A 54 3.04 -23.46 12.12
N ILE A 55 3.89 -24.47 11.95
CA ILE A 55 5.13 -24.67 12.72
C ILE A 55 6.35 -24.72 11.79
N SER A 56 7.46 -24.11 12.20
CA SER A 56 8.70 -24.15 11.42
C SER A 56 9.27 -25.58 11.33
N PRO A 57 9.97 -25.95 10.23
CA PRO A 57 10.55 -27.30 10.09
C PRO A 57 11.54 -27.70 11.18
N ASP A 58 12.17 -26.72 11.84
CA ASP A 58 13.07 -26.93 12.98
C ASP A 58 12.37 -26.90 14.35
N GLU A 59 11.03 -26.81 14.35
CA GLU A 59 10.14 -26.82 15.51
C GLU A 59 10.38 -25.68 16.52
N LYS A 60 11.14 -24.65 16.15
CA LYS A 60 11.45 -23.53 17.06
C LYS A 60 10.35 -22.49 17.12
N TRP A 61 9.54 -22.36 16.08
CA TRP A 61 8.59 -21.27 15.92
C TRP A 61 7.21 -21.76 15.51
N ILE A 62 6.19 -21.20 16.14
CA ILE A 62 4.82 -21.24 15.66
C ILE A 62 4.54 -19.90 14.97
N VAL A 63 3.93 -19.95 13.79
CA VAL A 63 3.51 -18.78 13.01
C VAL A 63 1.99 -18.81 12.90
N PHE A 64 1.34 -17.67 13.07
CA PHE A 64 -0.12 -17.59 13.04
C PHE A 64 -0.60 -16.20 12.59
N ASP A 65 -1.84 -16.12 12.09
CA ASP A 65 -2.51 -14.85 11.82
C ASP A 65 -3.39 -14.41 13.00
N LEU A 66 -3.40 -13.09 13.27
CA LEU A 66 -4.29 -12.46 14.25
C LEU A 66 -4.51 -10.99 13.88
N LEU A 67 -5.77 -10.52 13.86
CA LEU A 67 -6.12 -9.14 13.48
C LEU A 67 -5.45 -8.70 12.16
N ALA A 68 -5.43 -9.62 11.18
CA ALA A 68 -4.86 -9.42 9.85
C ALA A 68 -3.34 -9.13 9.78
N HIS A 69 -2.61 -9.44 10.86
CA HIS A 69 -1.15 -9.49 10.87
C HIS A 69 -0.65 -10.91 11.10
N ILE A 70 0.57 -11.18 10.61
CA ILE A 70 1.26 -12.44 10.86
C ILE A 70 2.18 -12.26 12.06
N TYR A 71 2.12 -13.21 12.98
CA TYR A 71 2.94 -13.25 14.19
C TYR A 71 3.78 -14.51 14.19
N ARG A 72 4.88 -14.48 14.94
CA ARG A 72 5.59 -15.68 15.38
C ARG A 72 5.73 -15.71 16.89
N ILE A 73 5.74 -16.89 17.46
CA ILE A 73 6.02 -17.15 18.88
C ILE A 73 6.97 -18.34 18.99
N PRO A 74 7.88 -18.40 19.99
CA PRO A 74 8.64 -19.62 20.23
C PRO A 74 7.68 -20.79 20.48
N ALA A 75 7.97 -21.97 19.92
CA ALA A 75 7.12 -23.16 20.11
C ALA A 75 7.05 -23.60 21.58
N LYS A 76 8.02 -23.19 22.40
CA LYS A 76 8.03 -23.39 23.86
C LYS A 76 7.15 -22.39 24.63
N GLY A 77 6.46 -21.48 23.94
CA GLY A 77 5.73 -20.36 24.52
C GLY A 77 6.60 -19.14 24.79
N GLY A 78 5.96 -18.04 25.18
CA GLY A 78 6.60 -16.75 25.46
C GLY A 78 5.95 -15.60 24.70
N ASN A 79 6.72 -14.55 24.42
CA ASN A 79 6.18 -13.37 23.76
C ASN A 79 6.10 -13.57 22.24
N ALA A 80 4.93 -13.28 21.68
CA ALA A 80 4.76 -13.19 20.24
C ALA A 80 5.44 -11.94 19.67
N ARG A 81 5.91 -12.04 18.42
CA ARG A 81 6.42 -10.92 17.63
C ARG A 81 5.62 -10.82 16.34
N VAL A 82 5.07 -9.63 16.09
CA VAL A 82 4.46 -9.29 14.80
C VAL A 82 5.52 -9.21 13.70
N LEU A 83 5.25 -9.84 12.56
CA LEU A 83 6.14 -9.90 11.39
C LEU A 83 5.72 -8.89 10.32
N THR A 84 4.44 -8.53 10.25
CA THR A 84 3.89 -7.65 9.22
C THR A 84 3.48 -6.28 9.75
N GLN A 85 4.06 -5.81 10.86
CA GLN A 85 3.71 -4.49 11.43
C GLN A 85 3.95 -3.35 10.43
N ASN A 86 4.96 -3.50 9.58
CA ASN A 86 5.40 -2.45 8.67
C ASN A 86 4.70 -2.51 7.30
N THR A 87 3.64 -3.31 7.15
CA THR A 87 2.92 -3.47 5.86
C THR A 87 1.77 -2.48 5.66
N GLY A 88 1.65 -1.48 6.55
CA GLY A 88 0.54 -0.52 6.56
C GLY A 88 -0.77 -1.12 7.08
N VAL A 89 -1.90 -0.55 6.70
CA VAL A 89 -3.24 -1.00 7.14
C VAL A 89 -3.80 -2.15 6.30
N ALA A 90 -3.00 -2.72 5.40
CA ALA A 90 -3.44 -3.80 4.54
C ALA A 90 -3.66 -5.11 5.33
N LEU A 91 -4.70 -5.85 4.95
CA LEU A 91 -4.94 -7.18 5.50
C LEU A 91 -3.96 -8.18 4.87
N ASN A 92 -3.13 -8.84 5.67
CA ASN A 92 -2.10 -9.76 5.21
C ASN A 92 -2.66 -11.16 4.84
N TYR A 93 -3.78 -11.22 4.11
CA TYR A 93 -4.40 -12.48 3.66
C TYR A 93 -3.85 -13.01 2.34
N HIS A 94 -3.33 -12.12 1.48
CA HIS A 94 -2.81 -12.50 0.16
C HIS A 94 -1.33 -12.12 0.03
N PRO A 95 -0.49 -12.99 -0.56
CA PRO A 95 0.87 -12.63 -0.96
C PRO A 95 0.87 -11.44 -1.93
N ARG A 96 1.95 -10.67 -1.93
CA ARG A 96 2.26 -9.70 -2.98
C ARG A 96 3.19 -10.31 -4.03
#